data_AF-A0A8B6FXZ7-F1
#
_entry.id   AF-A0A8B6FXZ7-F1
#
_cell.length_a   1.000
_cell.length_b   1.000
_cell.length_c   1.000
_cell.angle_alpha   90.00
_cell.angle_beta   90.00
_cell.angle_gamma   90.00
#
_symmetry.space_group_name_H-M   'P 1'
#
loop_
_entity.id
_entity.type
_entity.pdbx_description
1 polymer ?
#
loop_
_entity_poly.entity_id
_entity_poly.type
_entity_poly.pdbx_seq_one_letter_code
_entity_poly.pdbx_strand_id
1 'polypeptide(L)'
;MSSSCTTDIIDHVDLTVAIFITYYVNPTGRVVEEWNDLKRGMKIEKQAKSLTHVKLKMSKLPEFIPFFTLFITLAQFITCGVFCYLGSLASLGIDPTIEWRDGIHTFLGTETVHKWVIPNLWIGPSDIYITSVGAFFAPCLRDDIELQIKTLEQNYSTTEPLGCCEMASRNTAATTTQTECQHMTDGVGIWKAGIKCSERPSGQNSVSHNLKPCCYNLQGQCKLTTHTHCVFLGGYFSKHSAEHCSQVNCINSICGMGGISSKSDKPWLPDNPAQWWRLPLSIVYHHGIIHVVIIGAIHFLIMRTMERSIGWLRIMVVYVLSGIGGILAASIFEPYSPHVGATGSVCGLLGVTMVEILLLWRFVNRPLLEISKELFNISVITPLLQALSLACVQV
;
A
#
# COMPACT_ATOMS: atom_id res chain seq x y z
N MET A 1 49.87 -24.17 -43.95
CA MET A 1 50.21 -23.47 -42.68
C MET A 1 49.47 -24.14 -41.51
N SER A 2 49.72 -25.43 -41.24
CA SER A 2 48.99 -26.21 -40.23
C SER A 2 49.90 -26.99 -39.26
N SER A 3 51.20 -26.73 -39.23
CA SER A 3 52.17 -27.51 -38.44
C SER A 3 52.61 -26.88 -37.11
N SER A 4 52.21 -25.63 -36.81
CA SER A 4 52.74 -24.88 -35.65
C SER A 4 51.89 -25.01 -34.38
N CYS A 5 50.64 -25.48 -34.45
CA CYS A 5 49.75 -25.52 -33.28
C CYS A 5 49.83 -26.85 -32.50
N THR A 6 50.36 -27.90 -33.12
CA THR A 6 50.51 -29.24 -32.52
C THR A 6 51.78 -29.39 -31.68
N THR A 7 52.85 -28.67 -31.99
CA THR A 7 54.12 -28.70 -31.23
C THR A 7 53.98 -28.07 -29.85
N ASP A 8 53.32 -26.91 -29.73
CA ASP A 8 53.15 -26.21 -28.45
C ASP A 8 52.31 -26.99 -27.42
N ILE A 9 51.36 -27.82 -27.87
CA ILE A 9 50.50 -28.62 -26.99
C ILE A 9 51.25 -29.85 -26.46
N ILE A 10 52.08 -30.47 -27.30
CA ILE A 10 52.89 -31.64 -26.93
C ILE A 10 53.94 -31.23 -25.89
N ASP A 11 54.63 -30.11 -26.10
CA ASP A 11 55.64 -29.59 -25.17
C ASP A 11 55.06 -29.26 -23.78
N HIS A 12 53.81 -28.77 -23.72
CA HIS A 12 53.16 -28.41 -22.46
C HIS A 12 52.71 -29.64 -21.63
N VAL A 13 52.32 -30.73 -22.31
CA VAL A 13 51.93 -32.00 -21.68
C VAL A 13 53.19 -32.73 -21.19
N ASP A 14 54.24 -32.76 -21.99
CA ASP A 14 55.51 -33.40 -21.64
C ASP A 14 56.16 -32.72 -20.42
N LEU A 15 56.13 -31.38 -20.35
CA LEU A 15 56.59 -30.64 -19.19
C LEU A 15 55.79 -30.96 -17.91
N THR A 16 54.47 -31.10 -18.03
CA THR A 16 53.58 -31.42 -16.90
C THR A 16 53.85 -32.84 -16.38
N VAL A 17 54.03 -33.80 -17.28
CA VAL A 17 54.36 -35.20 -16.96
C VAL A 17 55.76 -35.29 -16.34
N ALA A 18 56.74 -34.54 -16.83
CA ALA A 18 58.09 -34.50 -16.28
C ALA A 18 58.12 -33.97 -14.84
N ILE A 19 57.38 -32.90 -14.54
CA ILE A 19 57.31 -32.35 -13.17
C ILE A 19 56.56 -33.31 -12.23
N PHE A 20 55.50 -33.96 -12.71
CA PHE A 20 54.78 -35.00 -11.97
C PHE A 20 55.68 -36.18 -11.59
N ILE A 21 56.38 -36.78 -12.57
CA ILE A 21 57.28 -37.91 -12.33
C ILE A 21 58.38 -37.52 -11.35
N THR A 22 58.99 -36.33 -11.53
CA THR A 22 60.08 -35.86 -10.67
C THR A 22 59.63 -35.65 -9.22
N TYR A 23 58.41 -35.12 -9.01
CA TYR A 23 57.83 -34.96 -7.67
C TYR A 23 57.66 -36.29 -6.93
N TYR A 24 57.21 -37.34 -7.63
CA TYR A 24 56.97 -38.67 -7.02
C TYR A 24 58.25 -39.51 -6.84
N VAL A 25 59.29 -39.25 -7.64
CA VAL A 25 60.58 -39.96 -7.56
C VAL A 25 61.52 -39.30 -6.55
N ASN A 26 61.58 -37.97 -6.47
CA ASN A 26 62.48 -37.26 -5.53
C ASN A 26 61.95 -35.85 -5.14
N PRO A 27 61.11 -35.74 -4.09
CA PRO A 27 60.49 -34.48 -3.68
C PRO A 27 61.48 -33.57 -2.95
N THR A 28 62.20 -32.74 -3.70
CA THR A 28 63.01 -31.64 -3.16
C THR A 28 62.19 -30.35 -3.02
N GLY A 29 62.60 -29.42 -2.15
CA GLY A 29 61.83 -28.21 -1.85
C GLY A 29 61.41 -27.41 -3.10
N ARG A 30 62.31 -27.29 -4.09
CA ARG A 30 62.03 -26.63 -5.37
C ARG A 30 60.99 -27.36 -6.22
N VAL A 31 61.08 -28.69 -6.31
CA VAL A 31 60.15 -29.52 -7.11
C VAL A 31 58.75 -29.55 -6.48
N VAL A 32 58.66 -29.49 -5.15
CA VAL A 32 57.38 -29.35 -4.43
C VAL A 32 56.70 -28.02 -4.75
N GLU A 33 57.47 -26.93 -4.84
CA GLU A 33 56.97 -25.60 -5.18
C GLU A 33 56.46 -25.54 -6.64
N GLU A 34 57.26 -26.05 -7.59
CA GLU A 34 56.89 -26.18 -9.00
C GLU A 34 55.61 -27.03 -9.19
N TRP A 35 55.47 -28.14 -8.46
CA TRP A 35 54.27 -28.97 -8.47
C TRP A 35 53.03 -28.26 -7.91
N ASN A 36 53.18 -27.52 -6.81
CA ASN A 36 52.09 -26.75 -6.20
C ASN A 36 51.59 -25.61 -7.11
N ASP A 37 52.48 -24.97 -7.85
CA ASP A 37 52.14 -23.92 -8.80
C ASP A 37 51.45 -24.47 -10.04
N LEU A 38 51.91 -25.60 -10.57
CA LEU A 38 51.24 -26.34 -11.66
C LEU A 38 49.82 -26.76 -11.26
N LYS A 39 49.66 -27.29 -10.03
CA LYS A 39 48.35 -27.67 -9.48
C LYS A 39 47.43 -26.45 -9.31
N ARG A 40 47.98 -25.29 -8.94
CA ARG A 40 47.25 -24.01 -8.90
C ARG A 40 46.79 -23.58 -10.29
N GLY A 41 47.68 -23.60 -11.28
CA GLY A 41 47.40 -23.26 -12.67
C GLY A 41 46.30 -24.14 -13.28
N MET A 42 46.40 -25.46 -13.13
CA MET A 42 45.38 -26.40 -13.61
C MET A 42 44.00 -26.17 -12.95
N LYS A 43 43.98 -25.81 -11.66
CA LYS A 43 42.74 -25.50 -10.94
C LYS A 43 42.10 -24.21 -11.46
N ILE A 44 42.90 -23.18 -11.72
CA ILE A 44 42.46 -21.91 -12.31
C ILE A 44 41.91 -22.15 -13.72
N GLU A 45 42.62 -22.90 -14.56
CA GLU A 45 42.20 -23.20 -15.93
C GLU A 45 40.90 -24.03 -15.95
N LYS A 46 40.76 -25.02 -15.07
CA LYS A 46 39.52 -25.79 -14.91
C LYS A 46 38.35 -24.93 -14.45
N GLN A 47 38.57 -23.98 -13.53
CA GLN A 47 37.57 -22.99 -13.14
C GLN A 47 37.22 -22.05 -14.29
N ALA A 48 38.20 -21.58 -15.05
CA ALA A 48 37.99 -20.72 -16.22
C ALA A 48 37.17 -21.45 -17.29
N LYS A 49 37.54 -22.68 -17.67
CA LYS A 49 36.78 -23.51 -18.62
C LYS A 49 35.35 -23.77 -18.15
N SER A 50 35.15 -24.07 -16.87
CA SER A 50 33.82 -24.24 -16.27
C SER A 50 32.99 -22.95 -16.36
N LEU A 51 33.57 -21.81 -15.98
CA LEU A 51 32.92 -20.49 -16.07
C LEU A 51 32.56 -20.14 -17.52
N THR A 52 33.45 -20.38 -18.47
CA THR A 52 33.22 -20.13 -19.91
C THR A 52 32.10 -21.02 -20.44
N HIS A 53 32.08 -22.30 -20.08
CA HIS A 53 31.03 -23.23 -20.48
C HIS A 53 29.65 -22.86 -19.88
N VAL A 54 29.62 -22.39 -18.62
CA VAL A 54 28.39 -21.88 -17.99
C VAL A 54 27.91 -20.59 -18.67
N LYS A 55 28.79 -19.61 -18.91
CA LYS A 55 28.44 -18.37 -19.66
C LYS A 55 27.90 -18.68 -21.05
N LEU A 56 28.49 -19.66 -21.74
CA LEU A 56 28.05 -20.08 -23.06
C LEU A 56 26.69 -20.79 -23.02
N LYS A 57 26.40 -21.57 -21.97
CA LYS A 57 25.04 -22.10 -21.74
C LYS A 57 24.03 -21.00 -21.42
N MET A 58 24.39 -20.02 -20.60
CA MET A 58 23.51 -18.88 -20.29
C MET A 58 23.20 -18.05 -21.54
N SER A 59 24.18 -17.84 -22.43
CA SER A 59 23.98 -17.13 -23.71
C SER A 59 23.06 -17.86 -24.70
N LYS A 60 22.77 -19.14 -24.45
CA LYS A 60 21.86 -19.95 -25.27
C LYS A 60 20.45 -20.03 -24.69
N LEU A 61 20.19 -19.42 -23.53
CA LEU A 61 18.84 -19.38 -22.97
C LEU A 61 17.97 -18.44 -23.81
N PRO A 62 16.70 -18.79 -24.07
CA PRO A 62 15.78 -17.91 -24.77
C PRO A 62 15.52 -16.66 -23.92
N GLU A 63 15.77 -15.47 -24.48
CA GLU A 63 15.39 -14.20 -23.86
C GLU A 63 13.90 -13.94 -24.12
N PHE A 64 13.12 -13.81 -23.05
CA PHE A 64 11.69 -13.51 -23.16
C PHE A 64 11.43 -12.02 -23.38
N ILE A 65 10.37 -11.69 -24.12
CA ILE A 65 9.88 -10.31 -24.23
C ILE A 65 9.27 -9.92 -22.87
N PRO A 66 9.61 -8.75 -22.28
CA PRO A 66 9.16 -8.35 -20.95
C PRO A 66 7.71 -7.84 -20.95
N PHE A 67 6.76 -8.72 -21.29
CA PHE A 67 5.34 -8.42 -21.42
C PHE A 67 4.71 -7.99 -20.09
N PHE A 68 4.92 -8.76 -19.03
CA PHE A 68 4.30 -8.49 -17.73
C PHE A 68 4.86 -7.21 -17.12
N THR A 69 6.17 -6.99 -17.20
CA THR A 69 6.83 -5.75 -16.76
C THR A 69 6.22 -4.54 -17.45
N LEU A 70 6.07 -4.58 -18.78
CA LEU A 70 5.47 -3.47 -19.52
C LEU A 70 4.00 -3.26 -19.12
N PHE A 71 3.23 -4.34 -19.03
CA PHE A 71 1.83 -4.31 -18.64
C PHE A 71 1.63 -3.69 -17.26
N ILE A 72 2.33 -4.20 -16.23
CA ILE A 72 2.14 -3.74 -14.86
C ILE A 72 2.63 -2.30 -14.66
N THR A 73 3.76 -1.94 -15.29
CA THR A 73 4.28 -0.56 -15.25
C THR A 73 3.26 0.39 -15.88
N LEU A 74 2.77 0.08 -17.08
CA LEU A 74 1.77 0.91 -17.76
C LEU A 74 0.49 1.02 -16.92
N ALA A 75 0.01 -0.10 -16.35
CA ALA A 75 -1.17 -0.11 -15.49
C ALA A 75 -1.00 0.83 -14.29
N GLN A 76 0.16 0.82 -13.62
CA GLN A 76 0.45 1.70 -12.48
C GLN A 76 0.47 3.18 -12.86
N PHE A 77 1.09 3.55 -13.98
CA PHE A 77 1.09 4.93 -14.45
C PHE A 77 -0.31 5.39 -14.87
N ILE A 78 -1.08 4.54 -15.54
CA ILE A 78 -2.46 4.84 -15.95
C ILE A 78 -3.36 5.01 -14.73
N THR A 79 -3.35 4.07 -13.77
CA THR A 79 -4.20 4.16 -12.58
C THR A 79 -3.84 5.37 -11.74
N CYS A 80 -2.55 5.66 -11.54
CA CYS A 80 -2.10 6.86 -10.84
C CYS A 80 -2.60 8.14 -11.53
N GLY A 81 -2.46 8.24 -12.86
CA GLY A 81 -2.96 9.37 -13.64
C GLY A 81 -4.48 9.56 -13.53
N VAL A 82 -5.24 8.46 -13.65
CA VAL A 82 -6.70 8.47 -13.51
C VAL A 82 -7.12 8.90 -12.11
N PHE A 83 -6.46 8.42 -11.06
CA PHE A 83 -6.81 8.77 -9.69
C PHE A 83 -6.45 10.20 -9.33
N CYS A 84 -5.32 10.71 -9.83
CA CYS A 84 -4.98 12.13 -9.67
C CYS A 84 -5.98 13.04 -10.40
N TYR A 85 -6.48 12.60 -11.56
CA TYR A 85 -7.48 13.36 -12.33
C TYR A 85 -8.86 13.36 -11.66
N LEU A 86 -9.36 12.19 -11.23
CA LEU A 86 -10.70 12.05 -10.68
C LEU A 86 -10.78 12.40 -9.19
N GLY A 87 -9.75 12.11 -8.41
CA GLY A 87 -9.74 12.28 -6.95
C GLY A 87 -9.37 13.66 -6.45
N SER A 88 -8.96 14.56 -7.37
CA SER A 88 -8.29 15.84 -7.07
C SER A 88 -6.98 15.65 -6.28
N LEU A 89 -6.06 16.61 -6.41
CA LEU A 89 -4.80 16.54 -5.69
C LEU A 89 -4.98 17.04 -4.26
N ALA A 90 -4.49 16.28 -3.28
CA ALA A 90 -4.38 16.74 -1.90
C ALA A 90 -3.31 17.84 -1.79
N SER A 91 -3.38 18.63 -0.71
CA SER A 91 -2.40 19.69 -0.45
C SER A 91 -0.98 19.14 -0.32
N LEU A 92 0.01 19.86 -0.85
CA LEU A 92 1.41 19.48 -0.70
C LEU A 92 1.94 19.96 0.65
N GLY A 93 2.57 19.06 1.39
CA GLY A 93 3.08 19.33 2.73
C GLY A 93 3.60 18.06 3.40
N ILE A 94 4.25 18.24 4.55
CA ILE A 94 4.72 17.16 5.42
C ILE A 94 3.85 17.13 6.67
N ASP A 95 3.59 18.31 7.24
CA ASP A 95 2.80 18.45 8.46
C ASP A 95 1.32 18.72 8.14
N PRO A 96 0.38 18.16 8.93
CA PRO A 96 -1.03 18.46 8.79
C PRO A 96 -1.31 19.92 9.08
N THR A 97 -2.23 20.48 8.29
CA THR A 97 -2.62 21.89 8.39
C THR A 97 -4.09 22.00 8.76
N ILE A 98 -4.46 23.10 9.40
CA ILE A 98 -5.85 23.38 9.76
C ILE A 98 -6.45 24.31 8.71
N GLU A 99 -7.52 23.85 8.05
CA GLU A 99 -8.35 24.72 7.20
C GLU A 99 -9.48 25.31 8.05
N TRP A 100 -9.63 26.63 8.03
CA TRP A 100 -10.71 27.36 8.69
C TRP A 100 -11.75 27.81 7.68
N ARG A 101 -13.03 27.78 8.07
CA ARG A 101 -14.12 28.35 7.27
C ARG A 101 -15.16 29.01 8.13
N ASP A 102 -15.42 30.28 7.84
CA ASP A 102 -16.47 31.06 8.46
C ASP A 102 -17.82 30.83 7.79
N GLY A 103 -18.89 31.06 8.54
CA GLY A 103 -20.25 31.07 7.99
C GLY A 103 -20.83 29.69 7.70
N ILE A 104 -20.25 28.61 8.24
CA ILE A 104 -20.83 27.28 8.09
C ILE A 104 -22.00 27.11 9.05
N HIS A 105 -23.14 26.71 8.52
CA HIS A 105 -24.27 26.28 9.34
C HIS A 105 -24.00 24.90 9.96
N THR A 106 -23.94 24.84 11.29
CA THR A 106 -23.84 23.62 12.09
C THR A 106 -25.13 23.44 12.89
N PHE A 107 -25.17 22.45 13.80
CA PHE A 107 -26.30 22.31 14.74
C PHE A 107 -26.44 23.53 15.66
N LEU A 108 -25.32 24.14 16.00
CA LEU A 108 -25.21 25.29 16.87
C LEU A 108 -25.44 26.63 16.13
N GLY A 109 -25.93 26.60 14.90
CA GLY A 109 -26.19 27.79 14.09
C GLY A 109 -25.01 28.09 13.19
N THR A 110 -24.76 29.37 12.90
CA THR A 110 -23.65 29.77 12.03
C THR A 110 -22.36 29.88 12.83
N GLU A 111 -21.37 29.07 12.49
CA GLU A 111 -20.10 28.98 13.21
C GLU A 111 -18.90 29.07 12.26
N THR A 112 -17.75 29.42 12.84
CA THR A 112 -16.44 29.20 12.24
C THR A 112 -15.99 27.79 12.59
N VAL A 113 -15.85 26.95 11.57
CA VAL A 113 -15.43 25.56 11.75
C VAL A 113 -14.03 25.35 11.20
N HIS A 114 -13.38 24.30 11.67
CA HIS A 114 -12.07 23.89 11.20
C HIS A 114 -12.01 22.39 10.94
N LYS A 115 -11.06 21.99 10.10
CA LYS A 115 -10.72 20.59 9.90
C LYS A 115 -9.21 20.42 9.76
N TRP A 116 -8.74 19.25 10.13
CA TRP A 116 -7.39 18.80 9.82
C TRP A 116 -7.33 18.34 8.37
N VAL A 117 -6.37 18.87 7.62
CA VAL A 117 -6.07 18.48 6.25
C VAL A 117 -4.73 17.78 6.26
N ILE A 118 -4.76 16.48 5.98
CA ILE A 118 -3.56 15.65 5.82
C ILE A 118 -3.00 15.90 4.41
N PRO A 119 -1.78 16.45 4.28
CA PRO A 119 -1.17 16.64 2.98
C PRO A 119 -0.71 15.31 2.37
N ASN A 120 -0.51 15.32 1.06
CA ASN A 120 0.10 14.21 0.33
C ASN A 120 1.41 14.67 -0.31
N LEU A 121 2.53 14.25 0.27
CA LEU A 121 3.87 14.56 -0.22
C LEU A 121 4.12 14.07 -1.66
N TRP A 122 3.42 13.00 -2.09
CA TRP A 122 3.69 12.32 -3.35
C TRP A 122 3.01 12.94 -4.58
N ILE A 123 2.33 14.08 -4.43
CA ILE A 123 1.49 14.70 -5.46
C ILE A 123 0.43 13.69 -5.93
N GLY A 124 -0.60 13.49 -5.13
CA GLY A 124 -1.65 12.52 -5.43
C GLY A 124 -2.97 12.83 -4.74
N PRO A 125 -3.97 11.94 -4.88
CA PRO A 125 -5.25 12.10 -4.23
C PRO A 125 -5.17 11.91 -2.72
N SER A 126 -6.28 12.19 -2.02
CA SER A 126 -6.40 11.92 -0.59
C SER A 126 -6.49 10.41 -0.31
N ASP A 127 -6.10 10.03 0.90
CA ASP A 127 -6.18 8.65 1.39
C ASP A 127 -7.63 8.14 1.46
N ILE A 128 -8.58 9.01 1.77
CA ILE A 128 -10.02 8.68 1.73
C ILE A 128 -10.43 8.32 0.29
N TYR A 129 -10.00 9.11 -0.70
CA TYR A 129 -10.31 8.84 -2.09
C TYR A 129 -9.67 7.53 -2.57
N ILE A 130 -8.39 7.31 -2.32
CA ILE A 130 -7.70 6.10 -2.79
C ILE A 130 -8.29 4.83 -2.14
N THR A 131 -8.74 4.93 -0.89
CA THR A 131 -9.49 3.87 -0.21
C THR A 131 -10.83 3.61 -0.87
N SER A 132 -11.58 4.66 -1.24
CA SER A 132 -12.88 4.50 -1.89
C SER A 132 -12.82 3.72 -3.21
N VAL A 133 -11.72 3.86 -3.96
CA VAL A 133 -11.52 3.22 -5.27
C VAL A 133 -10.81 1.85 -5.22
N GLY A 134 -10.44 1.37 -4.04
CA GLY A 134 -9.96 0.00 -3.87
C GLY A 134 -8.59 -0.20 -3.23
N ALA A 135 -7.95 0.85 -2.68
CA ALA A 135 -6.75 0.66 -1.89
C ALA A 135 -7.01 -0.26 -0.69
N PHE A 136 -6.00 -1.00 -0.27
CA PHE A 136 -6.10 -1.91 0.85
C PHE A 136 -6.31 -1.07 2.11
N PHE A 137 -7.34 -1.42 2.88
CA PHE A 137 -7.63 -0.83 4.17
C PHE A 137 -8.20 -1.94 5.05
N ALA A 138 -7.54 -2.22 6.18
CA ALA A 138 -7.84 -3.42 6.96
C ALA A 138 -9.31 -3.52 7.39
N PRO A 139 -9.98 -2.43 7.84
CA PRO A 139 -11.41 -2.44 8.16
C PRO A 139 -12.36 -2.81 7.00
N CYS A 140 -11.91 -2.74 5.74
CA CYS A 140 -12.71 -3.19 4.59
C CYS A 140 -12.57 -4.70 4.29
N LEU A 141 -11.59 -5.39 4.89
CA LEU A 141 -11.30 -6.81 4.63
C LEU A 141 -11.63 -7.73 5.80
N ARG A 142 -11.73 -7.19 7.01
CA ARG A 142 -12.05 -7.93 8.21
C ARG A 142 -12.75 -7.04 9.23
N ASP A 143 -13.45 -7.67 10.15
CA ASP A 143 -13.94 -7.00 11.35
C ASP A 143 -12.75 -6.48 12.17
N ASP A 144 -12.81 -5.20 12.53
CA ASP A 144 -11.81 -4.54 13.35
C ASP A 144 -12.38 -4.21 14.73
N ILE A 145 -11.82 -4.82 15.77
CA ILE A 145 -12.36 -4.72 17.14
C ILE A 145 -12.19 -3.30 17.68
N GLU A 146 -11.05 -2.65 17.42
CA GLU A 146 -10.78 -1.32 17.98
C GLU A 146 -11.69 -0.27 17.34
N LEU A 147 -11.87 -0.31 16.02
CA LEU A 147 -12.79 0.58 15.34
C LEU A 147 -14.24 0.34 15.77
N GLN A 148 -14.63 -0.92 15.99
CA GLN A 148 -15.95 -1.23 16.55
C GLN A 148 -16.10 -0.68 17.97
N ILE A 149 -15.09 -0.79 18.84
CA ILE A 149 -15.11 -0.21 20.19
C ILE A 149 -15.26 1.31 20.13
N LYS A 150 -14.42 2.00 19.33
CA LYS A 150 -14.50 3.46 19.12
C LYS A 150 -15.87 3.91 18.60
N THR A 151 -16.50 3.09 17.75
CA THR A 151 -17.84 3.38 17.26
C THR A 151 -18.91 3.14 18.33
N LEU A 152 -18.73 2.12 19.18
CA LEU A 152 -19.63 1.81 20.29
C LEU A 152 -19.54 2.86 21.41
N GLU A 153 -18.39 3.50 21.61
CA GLU A 153 -18.22 4.63 22.55
C GLU A 153 -19.13 5.82 22.21
N GLN A 154 -19.62 5.92 20.97
CA GLN A 154 -20.62 6.93 20.61
C GLN A 154 -21.99 6.71 21.29
N ASN A 155 -22.18 5.59 22.00
CA ASN A 155 -23.35 5.30 22.85
C ASN A 155 -24.69 5.47 22.15
N TYR A 156 -24.79 5.10 20.87
CA TYR A 156 -26.07 5.13 20.17
C TYR A 156 -27.09 4.22 20.84
N SER A 157 -28.18 4.81 21.31
CA SER A 157 -29.27 4.05 21.91
C SER A 157 -30.08 3.34 20.83
N THR A 158 -30.32 2.03 21.02
CA THR A 158 -31.25 1.24 20.20
C THR A 158 -32.64 1.15 20.80
N THR A 159 -32.77 1.51 22.07
CA THR A 159 -34.00 1.38 22.85
C THR A 159 -34.78 2.68 22.93
N GLU A 160 -34.09 3.83 22.88
CA GLU A 160 -34.74 5.13 22.91
C GLU A 160 -35.41 5.45 21.57
N PRO A 161 -36.68 5.90 21.59
CA PRO A 161 -37.36 6.30 20.37
C PRO A 161 -36.71 7.55 19.79
N LEU A 162 -36.60 7.60 18.46
CA LEU A 162 -36.18 8.80 17.75
C LEU A 162 -37.33 9.82 17.71
N GLY A 163 -36.97 11.09 17.85
CA GLY A 163 -37.85 12.24 17.71
C GLY A 163 -37.14 13.40 17.04
N CYS A 164 -37.83 14.51 16.84
CA CYS A 164 -37.24 15.70 16.22
C CYS A 164 -36.82 16.69 17.31
N CYS A 165 -35.52 16.96 17.39
CA CYS A 165 -34.95 18.00 18.24
C CYS A 165 -34.91 19.31 17.46
N GLU A 166 -35.61 20.34 17.94
CA GLU A 166 -35.70 21.64 17.27
C GLU A 166 -35.03 22.74 18.10
N MET A 167 -34.20 23.56 17.43
CA MET A 167 -33.64 24.79 17.97
C MET A 167 -34.12 25.97 17.14
N ALA A 168 -35.30 26.51 17.48
CA ALA A 168 -35.89 27.65 16.77
C ALA A 168 -34.97 28.89 16.80
N SER A 169 -34.25 29.11 17.91
CA SER A 169 -33.29 30.23 18.04
C SER A 169 -32.13 30.17 17.04
N ARG A 170 -31.80 28.98 16.53
CA ARG A 170 -30.66 28.74 15.63
C ARG A 170 -31.09 28.25 14.25
N ASN A 171 -32.40 28.18 13.99
CA ASN A 171 -32.99 27.67 12.75
C ASN A 171 -32.46 26.28 12.34
N THR A 172 -32.23 25.39 13.32
CA THR A 172 -31.71 24.03 13.11
C THR A 172 -32.61 22.96 13.75
N ALA A 173 -32.67 21.79 13.13
CA ALA A 173 -33.34 20.61 13.68
C ALA A 173 -32.63 19.34 13.24
N ALA A 174 -32.66 18.32 14.10
CA ALA A 174 -32.07 17.01 13.83
C ALA A 174 -32.92 15.90 14.45
N THR A 175 -32.98 14.76 13.80
CA THR A 175 -33.65 13.57 14.35
C THR A 175 -32.69 12.90 15.34
N THR A 176 -33.05 12.91 16.62
CA THR A 176 -32.20 12.44 17.74
C THR A 176 -33.07 11.74 18.81
N THR A 177 -32.43 11.08 19.77
CA THR A 177 -33.10 10.71 21.02
C THR A 177 -33.34 11.94 21.90
N GLN A 178 -34.15 11.78 22.96
CA GLN A 178 -34.42 12.85 23.92
C GLN A 178 -33.15 13.24 24.70
N THR A 179 -32.36 12.25 25.10
CA THR A 179 -31.10 12.44 25.84
C THR A 179 -30.05 13.14 24.98
N GLU A 180 -29.91 12.73 23.73
CA GLU A 180 -29.05 13.37 22.73
C GLU A 180 -29.46 14.83 22.52
N CYS A 181 -30.76 15.11 22.38
CA CYS A 181 -31.26 16.48 22.21
C CYS A 181 -30.87 17.37 23.40
N GLN A 182 -31.05 16.88 24.64
CA GLN A 182 -30.67 17.62 25.84
C GLN A 182 -29.16 17.89 25.89
N HIS A 183 -28.33 16.89 25.59
CA HIS A 183 -26.88 17.02 25.62
C HIS A 183 -26.34 17.93 24.50
N MET A 184 -26.85 17.79 23.27
CA MET A 184 -26.38 18.56 22.12
C MET A 184 -26.78 20.04 22.16
N THR A 185 -27.85 20.37 22.90
CA THR A 185 -28.44 21.71 22.93
C THR A 185 -28.23 22.44 24.27
N ASP A 186 -27.45 21.85 25.19
CA ASP A 186 -27.35 22.29 26.58
C ASP A 186 -28.73 22.49 27.25
N GLY A 187 -29.69 21.64 26.89
CA GLY A 187 -31.07 21.67 27.38
C GLY A 187 -31.99 22.73 26.77
N VAL A 188 -31.53 23.51 25.77
CA VAL A 188 -32.31 24.59 25.14
C VAL A 188 -33.26 24.07 24.05
N GLY A 189 -32.95 22.91 23.45
CA GLY A 189 -33.72 22.33 22.36
C GLY A 189 -35.08 21.78 22.79
N ILE A 190 -36.06 21.88 21.90
CA ILE A 190 -37.40 21.30 22.10
C ILE A 190 -37.43 19.95 21.39
N TRP A 191 -37.50 18.87 22.14
CA TRP A 191 -37.62 17.52 21.59
C TRP A 191 -39.08 17.10 21.40
N LYS A 192 -39.45 16.71 20.17
CA LYS A 192 -40.78 16.23 19.81
C LYS A 192 -40.75 14.71 19.59
N ALA A 193 -41.43 13.98 20.46
CA ALA A 193 -41.47 12.52 20.43
C ALA A 193 -42.17 11.97 19.19
N GLY A 194 -41.63 10.86 18.64
CA GLY A 194 -42.34 10.01 17.68
C GLY A 194 -42.49 10.55 16.26
N ILE A 195 -41.92 11.72 15.96
CA ILE A 195 -41.89 12.29 14.60
C ILE A 195 -40.45 12.54 14.16
N LYS A 196 -40.12 12.13 12.94
CA LYS A 196 -38.85 12.46 12.28
C LYS A 196 -38.86 13.91 11.80
N CYS A 197 -37.69 14.56 11.75
CA CYS A 197 -37.62 15.96 11.34
C CYS A 197 -38.00 16.19 9.87
N SER A 198 -37.88 15.19 8.99
CA SER A 198 -38.41 15.28 7.61
C SER A 198 -39.92 15.09 7.51
N GLU A 199 -40.54 14.40 8.46
CA GLU A 199 -41.97 14.06 8.46
C GLU A 199 -42.82 15.14 9.15
N ARG A 200 -42.22 16.30 9.47
CA ARG A 200 -42.91 17.38 10.18
C ARG A 200 -44.06 17.98 9.35
N PRO A 201 -45.20 18.33 9.99
CA PRO A 201 -46.32 18.93 9.31
C PRO A 201 -45.95 20.26 8.63
N SER A 202 -46.38 20.44 7.39
CA SER A 202 -46.22 21.71 6.67
C SER A 202 -46.95 22.84 7.42
N GLY A 203 -46.21 23.89 7.82
CA GLY A 203 -46.71 25.01 8.63
C GLY A 203 -46.21 25.04 10.09
N GLN A 204 -45.60 23.96 10.59
CA GLN A 204 -44.89 23.94 11.89
C GLN A 204 -43.36 23.89 11.74
N ASN A 205 -42.85 24.08 10.52
CA ASN A 205 -41.42 24.07 10.22
C ASN A 205 -40.81 25.44 10.53
N SER A 206 -40.64 25.76 11.81
CA SER A 206 -39.96 26.98 12.29
C SER A 206 -38.46 27.00 12.00
N VAL A 207 -37.95 26.04 11.24
CA VAL A 207 -36.52 25.71 11.12
C VAL A 207 -36.19 25.44 9.65
N SER A 208 -35.15 26.11 9.15
CA SER A 208 -34.70 25.99 7.76
C SER A 208 -33.76 24.81 7.51
N HIS A 209 -32.91 24.47 8.49
CA HIS A 209 -31.87 23.45 8.30
C HIS A 209 -32.23 22.14 9.02
N ASN A 210 -32.52 21.10 8.24
CA ASN A 210 -32.64 19.73 8.74
C ASN A 210 -31.27 19.03 8.62
N LEU A 211 -30.68 18.67 9.76
CA LEU A 211 -29.40 17.99 9.79
C LEU A 211 -29.55 16.52 9.44
N LYS A 212 -28.52 15.96 8.82
CA LYS A 212 -28.45 14.54 8.50
C LYS A 212 -27.09 13.95 8.83
N PRO A 213 -26.98 12.61 8.90
CA PRO A 213 -25.71 11.94 9.07
C PRO A 213 -24.71 12.27 7.97
N CYS A 214 -23.52 12.72 8.39
CA CYS A 214 -22.35 12.86 7.54
C CYS A 214 -21.28 11.87 8.01
N CYS A 215 -20.85 11.00 7.10
CA CYS A 215 -19.76 10.06 7.33
C CYS A 215 -18.46 10.69 6.84
N TYR A 216 -17.46 10.83 7.71
CA TYR A 216 -16.21 11.48 7.38
C TYR A 216 -15.04 10.77 8.06
N ASN A 217 -13.83 11.08 7.59
CA ASN A 217 -12.58 10.49 8.06
C ASN A 217 -12.45 8.98 7.75
N LEU A 218 -11.25 8.40 7.88
CA LEU A 218 -11.02 6.97 7.59
C LEU A 218 -11.54 6.03 8.68
N GLN A 219 -11.73 6.53 9.90
CA GLN A 219 -12.24 5.76 11.04
C GLN A 219 -13.77 5.57 11.00
N GLY A 220 -14.47 6.08 9.98
CA GLY A 220 -15.93 5.92 9.87
C GLY A 220 -16.69 6.75 10.90
N GLN A 221 -16.25 7.96 11.20
CA GLN A 221 -16.93 8.83 12.14
C GLN A 221 -18.24 9.36 11.55
N CYS A 222 -19.28 9.44 12.38
CA CYS A 222 -20.56 10.03 12.01
C CYS A 222 -20.82 11.31 12.81
N LYS A 223 -21.35 12.34 12.13
CA LYS A 223 -21.84 13.57 12.78
C LYS A 223 -23.12 14.04 12.10
N LEU A 224 -24.14 14.38 12.89
CA LEU A 224 -25.32 15.07 12.39
C LEU A 224 -24.95 16.51 12.05
N THR A 225 -25.09 16.85 10.78
CA THR A 225 -24.64 18.16 10.30
C THR A 225 -25.39 18.60 9.04
N THR A 226 -25.13 19.82 8.57
CA THR A 226 -25.67 20.33 7.32
C THR A 226 -24.88 19.78 6.13
N HIS A 227 -25.49 19.81 4.95
CA HIS A 227 -24.79 19.44 3.71
C HIS A 227 -23.52 20.27 3.49
N THR A 228 -23.58 21.58 3.72
CA THR A 228 -22.43 22.49 3.55
C THR A 228 -21.28 22.15 4.48
N HIS A 229 -21.58 21.84 5.74
CA HIS A 229 -20.55 21.42 6.69
C HIS A 229 -20.00 20.03 6.33
N CYS A 230 -20.82 19.09 5.88
CA CYS A 230 -20.35 17.77 5.44
C CYS A 230 -19.39 17.85 4.25
N VAL A 231 -19.71 18.70 3.26
CA VAL A 231 -18.82 18.97 2.11
C VAL A 231 -17.50 19.58 2.57
N PHE A 232 -17.54 20.51 3.54
CA PHE A 232 -16.32 21.06 4.11
C PHE A 232 -15.45 19.98 4.74
N LEU A 233 -16.04 19.06 5.52
CA LEU A 233 -15.33 17.92 6.11
C LEU A 233 -14.81 16.90 5.08
N GLY A 234 -15.18 17.03 3.80
CA GLY A 234 -14.86 16.04 2.76
C GLY A 234 -15.59 14.71 2.95
N GLY A 235 -16.73 14.72 3.67
CA GLY A 235 -17.50 13.54 4.02
C GLY A 235 -18.61 13.20 3.03
N TYR A 236 -19.19 12.02 3.22
CA TYR A 236 -20.38 11.55 2.52
C TYR A 236 -21.65 11.94 3.28
N PHE A 237 -22.49 12.77 2.67
CA PHE A 237 -23.76 13.21 3.24
C PHE A 237 -24.89 12.25 2.88
N SER A 238 -25.58 11.70 3.89
CA SER A 238 -26.71 10.79 3.65
C SER A 238 -27.94 11.55 3.16
N LYS A 239 -28.30 11.39 1.88
CA LYS A 239 -29.39 12.16 1.25
C LYS A 239 -30.78 11.58 1.54
N HIS A 240 -30.97 10.26 1.48
CA HIS A 240 -32.29 9.63 1.49
C HIS A 240 -32.35 8.45 2.46
N SER A 241 -33.44 8.39 3.24
CA SER A 241 -33.85 7.45 4.31
C SER A 241 -33.22 7.59 5.70
N ALA A 242 -31.92 7.80 5.83
CA ALA A 242 -31.30 7.91 7.15
C ALA A 242 -31.32 9.35 7.69
N GLU A 243 -31.71 9.50 8.95
CA GLU A 243 -31.76 10.78 9.66
C GLU A 243 -30.95 10.80 10.95
N HIS A 244 -30.54 9.63 11.42
CA HIS A 244 -29.72 9.48 12.62
C HIS A 244 -28.45 8.67 12.35
N CYS A 245 -27.38 8.91 13.11
CA CYS A 245 -26.12 8.19 12.96
C CYS A 245 -26.25 6.68 13.27
N SER A 246 -27.20 6.29 14.13
CA SER A 246 -27.52 4.88 14.40
C SER A 246 -28.14 4.13 13.20
N GLN A 247 -28.39 4.81 12.08
CA GLN A 247 -28.98 4.21 10.88
C GLN A 247 -27.97 4.07 9.73
N VAL A 248 -26.75 4.60 9.88
CA VAL A 248 -25.76 4.61 8.81
C VAL A 248 -24.49 3.88 9.20
N ASN A 249 -24.02 3.03 8.31
CA ASN A 249 -22.69 2.43 8.39
C ASN A 249 -21.70 3.31 7.62
N CYS A 250 -20.90 4.08 8.35
CA CYS A 250 -19.92 4.98 7.73
C CYS A 250 -18.73 4.25 7.11
N ILE A 251 -18.40 3.03 7.55
CA ILE A 251 -17.37 2.21 6.91
C ILE A 251 -17.77 1.83 5.47
N ASN A 252 -19.06 1.59 5.22
CA ASN A 252 -19.55 1.33 3.86
C ASN A 252 -19.30 2.52 2.91
N SER A 253 -19.39 3.76 3.41
CA SER A 253 -19.11 4.96 2.60
C SER A 253 -17.63 5.13 2.24
N ILE A 254 -16.72 4.63 3.08
CA ILE A 254 -15.26 4.69 2.88
C ILE A 254 -14.83 3.56 1.96
N CYS A 255 -15.35 2.37 2.17
CA CYS A 255 -14.99 1.17 1.43
C CYS A 255 -15.74 1.03 0.09
N GLY A 256 -15.95 2.13 -0.66
CA GLY A 256 -16.92 2.39 -1.75
C GLY A 256 -17.05 1.41 -2.95
N MET A 257 -16.51 0.20 -2.89
CA MET A 257 -16.65 -0.88 -3.88
C MET A 257 -17.78 -1.89 -3.56
N GLY A 258 -18.68 -1.57 -2.63
CA GLY A 258 -19.82 -2.44 -2.25
C GLY A 258 -19.41 -3.69 -1.47
N GLY A 259 -20.34 -4.59 -1.16
CA GLY A 259 -20.02 -5.80 -0.38
C GLY A 259 -19.69 -5.54 1.09
N ILE A 260 -20.11 -4.39 1.63
CA ILE A 260 -20.19 -4.14 3.07
C ILE A 260 -21.66 -4.05 3.45
N SER A 261 -22.10 -5.04 4.22
CA SER A 261 -23.42 -5.05 4.84
C SER A 261 -23.33 -4.49 6.26
N SER A 262 -24.48 -4.15 6.82
CA SER A 262 -24.57 -3.67 8.20
C SER A 262 -25.18 -4.75 9.09
N LYS A 263 -24.77 -4.82 10.36
CA LYS A 263 -25.34 -5.78 11.31
C LYS A 263 -26.82 -5.49 11.54
N SER A 264 -27.63 -6.54 11.68
CA SER A 264 -29.09 -6.39 11.85
C SER A 264 -29.47 -5.73 13.18
N ASP A 265 -28.72 -5.96 14.24
CA ASP A 265 -28.94 -5.40 15.57
C ASP A 265 -28.30 -4.03 15.76
N LYS A 266 -27.21 -3.76 15.03
CA LYS A 266 -26.41 -2.52 15.09
C LYS A 266 -26.10 -2.01 13.68
N PRO A 267 -27.04 -1.30 13.03
CA PRO A 267 -26.90 -0.89 11.63
C PRO A 267 -25.74 0.06 11.32
N TRP A 268 -25.12 0.67 12.34
CA TRP A 268 -23.94 1.51 12.17
C TRP A 268 -22.62 0.73 12.16
N LEU A 269 -22.65 -0.58 12.47
CA LEU A 269 -21.48 -1.45 12.41
C LEU A 269 -21.47 -2.28 11.12
N PRO A 270 -20.29 -2.50 10.51
CA PRO A 270 -20.15 -3.43 9.40
C PRO A 270 -20.38 -4.87 9.87
N ASP A 271 -20.92 -5.69 8.97
CA ASP A 271 -21.11 -7.14 9.15
C ASP A 271 -20.20 -7.90 8.18
N ASN A 272 -19.16 -8.54 8.71
CA ASN A 272 -18.24 -9.41 7.96
C ASN A 272 -17.73 -8.78 6.65
N PRO A 273 -17.02 -7.63 6.68
CA PRO A 273 -16.50 -6.99 5.48
C PRO A 273 -15.47 -7.91 4.79
N ALA A 274 -15.59 -8.11 3.47
CA ALA A 274 -14.82 -9.13 2.74
C ALA A 274 -14.31 -8.66 1.36
N GLN A 275 -13.77 -7.45 1.27
CA GLN A 275 -13.25 -6.90 0.00
C GLN A 275 -11.83 -7.38 -0.34
N TRP A 276 -11.64 -8.69 -0.45
CA TRP A 276 -10.33 -9.32 -0.68
C TRP A 276 -9.64 -8.88 -1.98
N TRP A 277 -10.41 -8.46 -2.99
CA TRP A 277 -9.89 -7.97 -4.28
C TRP A 277 -9.05 -6.69 -4.15
N ARG A 278 -9.14 -5.98 -3.01
CA ARG A 278 -8.26 -4.84 -2.70
C ARG A 278 -6.78 -5.24 -2.62
N LEU A 279 -6.47 -6.47 -2.21
CA LEU A 279 -5.09 -6.96 -2.10
C LEU A 279 -4.33 -6.86 -3.44
N PRO A 280 -4.77 -7.54 -4.52
CA PRO A 280 -4.09 -7.43 -5.81
C PRO A 280 -4.23 -6.04 -6.44
N LEU A 281 -5.34 -5.32 -6.26
CA LEU A 281 -5.52 -3.98 -6.82
C LEU A 281 -4.52 -2.97 -6.26
N SER A 282 -4.25 -3.05 -4.96
CA SER A 282 -3.37 -2.12 -4.26
C SER A 282 -1.92 -2.17 -4.73
N ILE A 283 -1.48 -3.30 -5.30
CA ILE A 283 -0.15 -3.45 -5.91
C ILE A 283 0.01 -2.54 -7.15
N VAL A 284 -1.11 -2.24 -7.84
CA VAL A 284 -1.14 -1.36 -9.01
C VAL A 284 -1.28 0.10 -8.59
N TYR A 285 -1.89 0.37 -7.44
CA TYR A 285 -2.16 1.73 -6.97
C TYR A 285 -0.90 2.34 -6.36
N HIS A 286 -0.79 3.67 -6.35
CA HIS A 286 0.32 4.40 -5.75
C HIS A 286 -0.21 5.67 -5.07
N HIS A 287 0.47 6.14 -4.02
CA HIS A 287 0.07 7.35 -3.28
C HIS A 287 0.08 8.63 -4.12
N GLY A 288 0.87 8.70 -5.20
CA GLY A 288 0.93 9.86 -6.07
C GLY A 288 1.97 9.73 -7.19
N ILE A 289 2.12 10.80 -7.97
CA ILE A 289 2.95 10.87 -9.18
C ILE A 289 4.43 10.61 -8.85
N ILE A 290 4.96 11.24 -7.81
CA ILE A 290 6.37 11.06 -7.43
C ILE A 290 6.62 9.61 -7.00
N HIS A 291 5.69 9.05 -6.22
CA HIS A 291 5.78 7.69 -5.73
C HIS A 291 5.80 6.68 -6.89
N VAL A 292 4.89 6.81 -7.86
CA VAL A 292 4.86 5.91 -9.03
C VAL A 292 6.08 6.09 -9.93
N VAL A 293 6.67 7.29 -10.04
CA VAL A 293 7.89 7.49 -10.84
C VAL A 293 9.10 6.80 -10.20
N ILE A 294 9.30 6.98 -8.89
CA ILE A 294 10.47 6.42 -8.18
C ILE A 294 10.35 4.89 -8.10
N ILE A 295 9.23 4.39 -7.60
CA ILE A 295 8.99 2.94 -7.48
C ILE A 295 8.89 2.32 -8.88
N GLY A 296 8.25 3.02 -9.82
CA GLY A 296 8.11 2.69 -11.25
C GLY A 296 9.44 2.54 -12.00
N ALA A 297 10.42 3.38 -11.70
CA ALA A 297 11.75 3.24 -12.27
C ALA A 297 12.47 2.01 -11.68
N ILE A 298 12.44 1.85 -10.36
CA ILE A 298 13.14 0.76 -9.66
C ILE A 298 12.60 -0.61 -10.08
N HIS A 299 11.27 -0.82 -9.99
CA HIS A 299 10.70 -2.11 -10.37
C HIS A 299 10.88 -2.42 -11.86
N PHE A 300 10.79 -1.44 -12.76
CA PHE A 300 10.96 -1.67 -14.20
C PHE A 300 12.38 -2.14 -14.54
N LEU A 301 13.40 -1.51 -13.94
CA LEU A 301 14.79 -1.89 -14.16
C LEU A 301 15.09 -3.32 -13.70
N ILE A 302 14.59 -3.70 -12.54
CA ILE A 302 14.76 -5.04 -11.96
C ILE A 302 13.95 -6.08 -12.74
N MET A 303 12.67 -5.81 -12.98
CA MET A 303 11.78 -6.77 -13.61
C MET A 303 12.13 -7.02 -15.08
N ARG A 304 12.59 -6.01 -15.83
CA ARG A 304 12.95 -6.18 -17.24
C ARG A 304 14.03 -7.23 -17.44
N THR A 305 15.05 -7.27 -16.57
CA THR A 305 16.14 -8.24 -16.67
C THR A 305 15.70 -9.61 -16.19
N MET A 306 14.94 -9.68 -15.11
CA MET A 306 14.45 -10.94 -14.55
C MET A 306 13.39 -11.61 -15.43
N GLU A 307 12.48 -10.85 -16.04
CA GLU A 307 11.46 -11.40 -16.92
C GLU A 307 12.07 -12.00 -18.18
N ARG A 308 13.13 -11.36 -18.71
CA ARG A 308 13.92 -11.91 -19.82
C ARG A 308 14.57 -13.25 -19.48
N SER A 309 14.94 -13.48 -18.22
CA SER A 309 15.65 -14.70 -17.81
C SER A 309 14.73 -15.85 -17.41
N ILE A 310 13.65 -15.59 -16.66
CA ILE A 310 12.77 -16.65 -16.14
C ILE A 310 11.35 -16.68 -16.75
N GLY A 311 11.02 -15.70 -17.57
CA GLY A 311 9.73 -15.60 -18.26
C GLY A 311 8.64 -14.87 -17.46
N TRP A 312 7.64 -14.37 -18.19
CA TRP A 312 6.58 -13.50 -17.69
C TRP A 312 5.74 -14.13 -16.57
N LEU A 313 5.34 -15.40 -16.71
CA LEU A 313 4.45 -16.05 -15.76
C LEU A 313 5.10 -16.23 -14.39
N ARG A 314 6.39 -16.58 -14.35
CA ARG A 314 7.12 -16.80 -13.10
C ARG A 314 7.34 -15.48 -12.36
N ILE A 315 7.73 -14.43 -13.08
CA ILE A 315 7.85 -13.09 -12.50
C ILE A 315 6.50 -12.57 -12.02
N MET A 316 5.43 -12.78 -12.78
CA MET A 316 4.08 -12.39 -12.36
C MET A 316 3.69 -13.02 -11.03
N VAL A 317 3.90 -14.33 -10.87
CA VAL A 317 3.57 -15.04 -9.63
C VAL A 317 4.40 -14.51 -8.46
N VAL A 318 5.72 -14.36 -8.63
CA VAL A 318 6.59 -13.80 -7.58
C VAL A 318 6.14 -12.39 -7.20
N TYR A 319 5.90 -11.53 -8.19
CA TYR A 319 5.53 -10.14 -8.01
C TYR A 319 4.20 -9.97 -7.26
N VAL A 320 3.17 -10.71 -7.65
CA VAL A 320 1.85 -10.62 -7.02
C VAL A 320 1.88 -11.18 -5.60
N LEU A 321 2.47 -12.37 -5.40
CA LEU A 321 2.49 -13.00 -4.06
C LEU A 321 3.31 -12.19 -3.06
N SER A 322 4.46 -11.65 -3.47
CA SER A 322 5.26 -10.77 -2.60
C SER A 322 4.59 -9.43 -2.33
N GLY A 323 3.89 -8.87 -3.33
CA GLY A 323 3.08 -7.66 -3.14
C GLY A 323 1.97 -7.85 -2.11
N ILE A 324 1.19 -8.93 -2.24
CA ILE A 324 0.16 -9.31 -1.26
C ILE A 324 0.78 -9.51 0.13
N GLY A 325 1.88 -10.26 0.22
CA GLY A 325 2.57 -10.51 1.48
C GLY A 325 3.08 -9.23 2.15
N GLY A 326 3.62 -8.28 1.37
CA GLY A 326 4.07 -6.99 1.86
C GLY A 326 2.93 -6.11 2.38
N ILE A 327 1.80 -6.05 1.66
CA ILE A 327 0.62 -5.31 2.10
C ILE A 327 0.04 -5.92 3.39
N LEU A 328 -0.05 -7.25 3.46
CA LEU A 328 -0.50 -7.93 4.68
C LEU A 328 0.43 -7.63 5.85
N ALA A 329 1.75 -7.69 5.66
CA ALA A 329 2.72 -7.35 6.69
C ALA A 329 2.57 -5.89 7.15
N ALA A 330 2.44 -4.94 6.22
CA ALA A 330 2.24 -3.53 6.54
C ALA A 330 0.94 -3.28 7.33
N SER A 331 -0.13 -4.01 7.00
CA SER A 331 -1.42 -3.91 7.69
C SER A 331 -1.42 -4.39 9.13
N ILE A 332 -0.43 -5.20 9.53
CA ILE A 332 -0.28 -5.64 10.92
C ILE A 332 0.26 -4.50 11.78
N PHE A 333 1.18 -3.70 11.23
CA PHE A 333 1.82 -2.61 11.95
C PHE A 333 1.00 -1.32 11.92
N GLU A 334 0.32 -1.05 10.80
CA GLU A 334 -0.45 0.19 10.60
C GLU A 334 -1.81 -0.13 9.96
N PRO A 335 -2.79 -0.66 10.72
CA PRO A 335 -4.07 -1.14 10.19
C PRO A 335 -5.02 -0.02 9.74
N TYR A 336 -4.84 1.20 10.24
CA TYR A 336 -5.75 2.35 10.03
C TYR A 336 -5.26 3.34 8.96
N SER A 337 -4.23 2.97 8.21
CA SER A 337 -3.79 3.70 7.02
C SER A 337 -4.03 2.86 5.77
N PRO A 338 -4.41 3.47 4.63
CA PRO A 338 -4.52 2.72 3.39
C PRO A 338 -3.14 2.37 2.83
N HIS A 339 -3.01 1.14 2.36
CA HIS A 339 -1.76 0.61 1.79
C HIS A 339 -1.89 0.50 0.27
N VAL A 340 -0.96 1.11 -0.45
CA VAL A 340 -0.84 1.02 -1.91
C VAL A 340 0.63 0.95 -2.32
N GLY A 341 0.89 0.44 -3.51
CA GLY A 341 2.20 0.45 -4.13
C GLY A 341 2.79 -0.93 -4.33
N ALA A 342 3.81 -0.96 -5.17
CA ALA A 342 4.55 -2.16 -5.51
C ALA A 342 5.71 -2.47 -4.56
N THR A 343 5.87 -1.73 -3.46
CA THR A 343 7.04 -1.84 -2.57
C THR A 343 7.23 -3.27 -2.05
N GLY A 344 6.15 -3.95 -1.62
CA GLY A 344 6.21 -5.36 -1.23
C GLY A 344 6.67 -6.28 -2.36
N SER A 345 6.24 -6.00 -3.58
CA SER A 345 6.67 -6.72 -4.79
C SER A 345 8.16 -6.50 -5.08
N VAL A 346 8.64 -5.25 -4.94
CA VAL A 346 10.06 -4.91 -5.09
C VAL A 346 10.90 -5.65 -4.06
N CYS A 347 10.51 -5.65 -2.78
CA CYS A 347 11.20 -6.44 -1.74
C CYS A 347 11.27 -7.93 -2.09
N GLY A 348 10.20 -8.51 -2.63
CA GLY A 348 10.19 -9.90 -3.09
C GLY A 348 11.17 -10.16 -4.24
N LEU A 349 11.25 -9.24 -5.21
CA LEU A 349 12.21 -9.34 -6.31
C LEU A 349 13.66 -9.22 -5.84
N LEU A 350 13.95 -8.30 -4.91
CA LEU A 350 15.27 -8.19 -4.27
C LEU A 350 15.61 -9.46 -3.47
N GLY A 351 14.60 -10.11 -2.87
CA GLY A 351 14.77 -11.42 -2.26
C GLY A 351 15.19 -12.50 -3.26
N VAL A 352 14.62 -12.49 -4.47
CA VAL A 352 15.01 -13.43 -5.54
C VAL A 352 16.44 -13.15 -6.02
N THR A 353 16.84 -11.88 -6.21
CA THR A 353 18.22 -11.54 -6.59
C THR A 353 19.21 -11.96 -5.52
N MET A 354 18.85 -11.80 -4.23
CA MET A 354 19.67 -12.29 -3.11
C MET A 354 19.84 -13.81 -3.16
N VAL A 355 18.77 -14.58 -3.38
CA VAL A 355 18.85 -16.04 -3.52
C VAL A 355 19.71 -16.43 -4.73
N GLU A 356 19.60 -15.72 -5.85
CA GLU A 356 20.45 -15.95 -7.02
C GLU A 356 21.93 -15.72 -6.71
N ILE A 357 22.29 -14.66 -5.98
CA ILE A 357 23.68 -14.42 -5.54
C ILE A 357 24.17 -15.53 -4.63
N LEU A 358 23.33 -16.02 -3.70
CA LEU A 358 23.68 -17.13 -2.80
C LEU A 358 23.92 -18.43 -3.57
N LEU A 359 23.06 -18.76 -4.53
CA LEU A 359 23.20 -19.96 -5.36
C LEU A 359 24.41 -19.86 -6.31
N LEU A 360 24.70 -18.67 -6.82
CA LEU A 360 25.81 -18.40 -7.74
C LEU A 360 27.06 -17.86 -7.04
N TRP A 361 27.16 -18.02 -5.71
CA TRP A 361 28.20 -17.40 -4.87
C TRP A 361 29.63 -17.60 -5.40
N ARG A 362 29.92 -18.77 -5.97
CA ARG A 362 31.26 -19.12 -6.50
C ARG A 362 31.61 -18.45 -7.83
N PHE A 363 30.61 -17.89 -8.51
CA PHE A 363 30.73 -17.25 -9.83
C PHE A 363 30.60 -15.72 -9.76
N VAL A 364 30.04 -15.18 -8.68
CA VAL A 364 29.97 -13.74 -8.42
C VAL A 364 31.34 -13.25 -7.92
N ASN A 365 31.86 -12.16 -8.49
CA ASN A 365 33.18 -11.63 -8.15
C ASN A 365 33.28 -11.16 -6.69
N ARG A 366 32.25 -10.49 -6.16
CA ARG A 366 32.21 -9.91 -4.81
C ARG A 366 30.87 -10.20 -4.11
N PRO A 367 30.58 -11.46 -3.76
CA PRO A 367 29.24 -11.86 -3.30
C PRO A 367 28.83 -11.16 -2.00
N LEU A 368 29.75 -10.97 -1.05
CA LEU A 368 29.48 -10.27 0.20
C LEU A 368 29.07 -8.80 -0.02
N LEU A 369 29.70 -8.13 -0.99
CA LEU A 369 29.38 -6.74 -1.30
C LEU A 369 28.02 -6.63 -2.00
N GLU A 370 27.70 -7.55 -2.91
CA GLU A 370 26.39 -7.55 -3.56
C GLU A 370 25.27 -7.84 -2.55
N ILE A 371 25.46 -8.82 -1.66
CA ILE A 371 24.49 -9.09 -0.59
C ILE A 371 24.37 -7.92 0.37
N SER A 372 25.47 -7.25 0.73
CA SER A 372 25.38 -6.08 1.62
C SER A 372 24.60 -4.93 0.97
N LYS A 373 24.71 -4.75 -0.35
CA LYS A 373 23.87 -3.78 -1.08
C LYS A 373 22.39 -4.19 -1.07
N GLU A 374 22.08 -5.46 -1.35
CA GLU A 374 20.68 -5.92 -1.34
C GLU A 374 20.05 -5.81 0.05
N LEU A 375 20.79 -6.18 1.10
CA LEU A 375 20.35 -6.01 2.48
C LEU A 375 20.14 -4.54 2.86
N PHE A 376 21.01 -3.63 2.38
CA PHE A 376 20.83 -2.20 2.58
C PHE A 376 19.56 -1.68 1.88
N ASN A 377 19.33 -2.11 0.63
CA ASN A 377 18.13 -1.74 -0.11
C ASN A 377 16.85 -2.17 0.64
N ILE A 378 16.82 -3.42 1.12
CA ILE A 378 15.67 -4.00 1.83
C ILE A 378 15.48 -3.39 3.24
N SER A 379 16.57 -3.12 3.97
CA SER A 379 16.49 -2.71 5.38
C SER A 379 16.41 -1.19 5.58
N VAL A 380 16.85 -0.40 4.61
CA VAL A 380 16.94 1.06 4.73
C VAL A 380 16.07 1.76 3.72
N ILE A 381 16.27 1.50 2.42
CA ILE A 381 15.60 2.25 1.36
C ILE A 381 14.09 1.94 1.33
N THR A 382 13.71 0.66 1.36
CA THR A 382 12.29 0.28 1.29
C THR A 382 11.49 0.73 2.52
N PRO A 383 11.97 0.58 3.77
CA PRO A 383 11.28 1.13 4.94
C PRO A 383 11.27 2.65 4.96
N LEU A 384 12.31 3.34 4.47
CA LEU A 384 12.32 4.80 4.39
C LEU A 384 11.24 5.32 3.43
N LEU A 385 11.11 4.71 2.24
CA LEU A 385 10.07 5.08 1.27
C LEU A 385 8.66 4.80 1.83
N GLN A 386 8.49 3.71 2.56
CA GLN A 386 7.24 3.41 3.25
C GLN A 386 6.97 4.41 4.40
N ALA A 387 7.98 4.72 5.20
CA ALA A 387 7.88 5.66 6.31
C ALA A 387 7.54 7.06 5.82
N LEU A 388 8.11 7.52 4.70
CA LEU A 388 7.72 8.79 4.07
C LEU A 388 6.26 8.79 3.60
N SER A 389 5.73 7.63 3.23
CA SER A 389 4.32 7.49 2.86
C SER A 389 3.38 7.47 4.08
N LEU A 390 3.86 7.00 5.22
CA LEU A 390 3.10 6.92 6.48
C LEU A 390 3.29 8.15 7.39
N ALA A 391 4.37 8.91 7.23
CA ALA A 391 4.73 10.05 8.08
C ALA A 391 3.67 11.17 8.09
N CYS A 392 2.79 11.21 7.08
CA CYS A 392 1.67 12.15 7.03
C CYS A 392 0.44 11.71 7.85
N VAL A 393 0.35 10.44 8.29
CA VAL A 393 -0.88 9.88 8.90
C VAL A 393 -0.88 9.91 10.44
N GLN A 394 0.28 10.12 11.08
CA GLN A 394 0.39 10.14 12.55
C GLN A 394 0.17 11.54 13.14
N VAL A 395 -1.08 12.02 13.17
CA VAL A 395 -1.55 13.06 14.12
C VAL A 395 -2.91 12.71 14.68
#